data_AF-A0A0F7W177-F1
#
_entry.id   AF-A0A0F7W177-F1
#
_cell.length_a   1.000
_cell.length_b   1.000
_cell.length_c   1.000
_cell.angle_alpha   90.00
_cell.angle_beta   90.00
_cell.angle_gamma   90.00
#
_symmetry.space_group_name_H-M   'P 1'
#
loop_
_entity.id
_entity.type
_entity.pdbx_description
1 polymer ?
#
loop_
_entity_poly.entity_id
_entity_poly.type
_entity_poly.pdbx_seq_one_letter_code
_entity_poly.pdbx_strand_id
1 'polypeptide(L)'
;MITYSAERVRRASALAAALSLAALLTGCTQEKPESAPATRSPAQAAWYDSTPEERESHCDAYRSHDPQHPVTIPPHQSDQTDEEFADDFYEVLKKEC
;
A
#
# COMPACT_ATOMS: atom_id res chain seq x y z
N MET A 1 48.41 -30.35 44.83
CA MET A 1 47.68 -31.26 45.72
C MET A 1 46.28 -30.69 45.86
N ILE A 2 45.26 -31.41 45.39
CA ILE A 2 43.90 -30.91 45.19
C ILE A 2 43.06 -31.29 46.39
N THR A 3 42.40 -30.33 47.03
CA THR A 3 41.33 -30.55 48.01
C THR A 3 39.99 -30.19 47.38
N TYR A 4 39.17 -31.21 47.12
CA TYR A 4 37.78 -31.08 46.72
C TYR A 4 36.92 -30.93 47.98
N SER A 5 36.15 -29.85 48.07
CA SER A 5 35.02 -29.78 49.01
C SER A 5 33.74 -30.19 48.27
N ALA A 6 33.23 -31.34 48.65
CA ALA A 6 31.92 -31.85 48.29
C ALA A 6 30.84 -31.23 49.18
N GLU A 7 29.80 -30.65 48.59
CA GLU A 7 28.48 -30.37 49.19
C GLU A 7 27.67 -29.58 48.12
N ARG A 8 26.43 -29.87 47.70
CA ARG A 8 25.37 -30.78 48.14
C ARG A 8 24.57 -31.19 46.91
N VAL A 9 24.26 -32.48 46.84
CA VAL A 9 23.22 -33.04 45.99
C VAL A 9 21.86 -32.60 46.52
N ARG A 10 21.04 -31.94 45.70
CA ARG A 10 19.58 -31.97 45.89
C ARG A 10 18.84 -31.92 44.55
N ARG A 11 18.61 -33.12 44.02
CA ARG A 11 17.43 -33.58 43.27
C ARG A 11 16.50 -32.46 42.74
N ALA A 12 16.52 -32.28 41.44
CA ALA A 12 15.28 -32.07 40.69
C ALA A 12 15.36 -32.95 39.46
N SER A 13 14.79 -34.14 39.61
CA SER A 13 14.67 -35.14 38.58
C SER A 13 13.86 -34.62 37.40
N ALA A 14 14.37 -34.94 36.21
CA ALA A 14 13.60 -35.50 35.11
C ALA A 14 12.62 -34.59 34.34
N LEU A 15 12.73 -34.74 33.01
CA LEU A 15 11.65 -34.64 32.03
C LEU A 15 11.13 -33.23 31.72
N ALA A 16 11.69 -32.63 30.66
CA ALA A 16 10.90 -31.88 29.68
C ALA A 16 11.70 -31.65 28.38
N ALA A 17 12.29 -32.72 27.84
CA ALA A 17 12.52 -32.78 26.40
C ALA A 17 11.16 -33.08 25.75
N ALA A 18 10.36 -32.04 25.54
CA ALA A 18 9.14 -32.09 24.74
C ALA A 18 8.88 -30.65 24.26
N LEU A 19 9.21 -30.37 23.00
CA LEU A 19 8.18 -30.23 21.97
C LEU A 19 7.11 -29.21 22.39
N SER A 20 7.33 -27.95 22.07
CA SER A 20 6.24 -27.01 21.82
C SER A 20 6.73 -25.88 20.93
N LEU A 21 6.85 -26.20 19.65
CA LEU A 21 6.83 -25.29 18.49
C LEU A 21 5.48 -24.52 18.41
N ALA A 22 4.98 -23.99 19.53
CA ALA A 22 3.67 -23.37 19.62
C ALA A 22 3.71 -21.84 19.63
N ALA A 23 4.88 -21.22 19.43
CA ALA A 23 5.02 -19.76 19.37
C ALA A 23 4.84 -19.17 17.96
N LEU A 24 4.54 -19.98 16.93
CA LEU A 24 4.32 -19.52 15.55
C LEU A 24 2.84 -19.39 15.17
N LEU A 25 1.93 -19.51 16.14
CA LEU A 25 0.49 -19.34 15.93
C LEU A 25 -0.06 -18.10 16.64
N THR A 26 0.71 -17.00 16.69
CA THR A 26 0.06 -15.68 16.64
C THR A 26 -0.54 -15.56 15.25
N GLY A 27 -1.75 -16.08 15.09
CA GLY A 27 -2.57 -15.81 13.93
C GLY A 27 -2.57 -14.31 13.73
N CYS A 28 -1.98 -13.86 12.62
CA CYS A 28 -2.35 -12.59 12.03
C CYS A 28 -3.83 -12.73 11.71
N THR A 29 -4.71 -12.35 12.64
CA THR A 29 -5.97 -11.77 12.25
C THR A 29 -5.58 -10.51 11.49
N GLN A 30 -5.36 -10.67 10.19
CA GLN A 30 -5.43 -9.58 9.26
C GLN A 30 -6.83 -9.03 9.47
N GLU A 31 -6.95 -8.00 10.32
CA GLU A 31 -8.11 -7.15 10.33
C GLU A 31 -8.28 -6.77 8.86
N LYS A 32 -9.33 -7.33 8.24
CA LYS A 32 -9.77 -6.92 6.92
C LYS A 32 -9.91 -5.41 7.05
N PRO A 33 -9.08 -4.59 6.39
CA PRO A 33 -9.17 -3.16 6.57
C PRO A 33 -10.61 -2.80 6.27
N GLU A 34 -11.29 -2.30 7.30
CA GLU A 34 -12.62 -1.76 7.20
C GLU A 34 -12.57 -0.81 6.01
N SER A 35 -13.44 -1.04 5.02
CA SER A 35 -13.42 -0.34 3.75
C SER A 35 -13.39 1.15 4.03
N ALA A 36 -12.20 1.75 3.96
CA ALA A 36 -12.02 3.18 4.07
C ALA A 36 -12.97 3.82 3.05
N PRO A 37 -13.59 4.98 3.36
CA PRO A 37 -14.38 5.70 2.36
C PRO A 37 -13.53 5.78 1.10
N ALA A 38 -14.13 5.39 -0.05
CA ALA A 38 -13.41 5.23 -1.32
C ALA A 38 -12.53 6.46 -1.53
N THR A 39 -11.25 6.30 -1.22
CA THR A 39 -10.30 7.37 -1.37
C THR A 39 -10.21 7.57 -2.86
N ARG A 40 -10.50 8.77 -3.35
CA ARG A 40 -10.38 9.09 -4.77
C ARG A 40 -9.04 8.57 -5.27
N SER A 41 -9.02 7.99 -6.47
CA SER A 41 -7.73 7.63 -7.07
C SER A 41 -6.87 8.89 -7.19
N PRO A 42 -5.54 8.77 -7.19
CA PRO A 42 -4.66 9.92 -7.38
C PRO A 42 -5.04 10.76 -8.61
N ALA A 43 -5.40 10.12 -9.72
CA ALA A 43 -5.86 10.79 -10.93
C ALA A 43 -7.19 11.54 -10.74
N GLN A 44 -8.14 10.96 -10.01
CA GLN A 44 -9.40 11.63 -9.70
C GLN A 44 -9.19 12.78 -8.72
N ALA A 45 -8.25 12.67 -7.78
CA ALA A 45 -7.87 13.78 -6.92
C ALA A 45 -7.25 14.92 -7.76
N ALA A 46 -6.31 14.61 -8.66
CA ALA A 46 -5.70 15.59 -9.55
C ALA A 46 -6.72 16.36 -10.39
N TRP A 47 -7.74 15.67 -10.94
CA TRP A 47 -8.85 16.33 -11.64
C TRP A 47 -9.58 17.36 -10.76
N TYR A 48 -9.90 17.01 -9.52
CA TYR A 48 -10.60 17.92 -8.60
C TYR A 48 -9.71 19.04 -8.03
N ASP A 49 -8.39 18.87 -8.08
CA ASP A 49 -7.43 19.91 -7.71
C ASP A 49 -7.14 20.88 -8.87
N SER A 50 -7.37 20.47 -10.12
CA SER A 50 -7.27 21.34 -11.30
C SER A 50 -8.26 22.51 -11.26
N THR A 51 -7.83 23.65 -11.79
CA THR A 51 -8.67 24.83 -12.04
C THR A 51 -9.73 24.55 -13.12
N PRO A 52 -10.83 25.34 -13.18
CA PRO A 52 -11.82 25.22 -14.25
C PRO A 52 -11.22 25.32 -15.66
N GLU A 53 -10.25 26.22 -15.86
CA GLU A 53 -9.58 26.44 -17.14
C GLU A 53 -8.73 25.23 -17.55
N GLU A 54 -8.01 24.62 -16.61
CA GLU A 54 -7.26 23.38 -16.85
C GLU A 54 -8.20 22.22 -17.20
N ARG A 55 -9.31 22.08 -16.49
CA ARG A 55 -10.33 21.05 -16.79
C ARG A 55 -10.90 21.21 -18.18
N GLU A 56 -11.24 22.43 -18.58
CA GLU A 56 -11.71 22.72 -19.95
C GLU A 56 -10.64 22.34 -20.97
N SER A 57 -9.38 22.75 -20.75
CA SER A 57 -8.27 22.38 -21.63
C SER A 57 -8.05 20.87 -21.74
N HIS A 58 -8.13 20.12 -20.64
CA HIS A 58 -8.02 18.66 -20.65
C HIS A 58 -9.17 18.01 -21.43
N CYS A 59 -10.40 18.48 -21.24
CA CYS A 59 -11.55 17.98 -21.97
C CYS A 59 -11.46 18.27 -23.47
N ASP A 60 -11.02 19.46 -23.86
CA ASP A 60 -10.84 19.82 -25.26
C ASP A 60 -9.77 18.96 -25.92
N ALA A 61 -8.63 18.76 -25.25
CA ALA A 61 -7.58 17.85 -25.72
C ALA A 61 -8.13 16.41 -25.86
N TYR A 62 -8.85 15.91 -24.86
CA TYR A 62 -9.43 14.56 -24.89
C TYR A 62 -10.43 14.38 -26.04
N ARG A 63 -11.35 15.33 -26.25
CA ARG A 63 -12.38 15.24 -27.30
C ARG A 63 -11.83 15.46 -28.71
N SER A 64 -10.75 16.25 -28.84
CA SER A 64 -10.14 16.51 -30.15
C SER A 64 -9.51 15.26 -30.77
N HIS A 65 -9.08 14.30 -29.95
CA HIS A 65 -8.28 13.15 -30.35
C HIS A 65 -7.09 13.52 -31.27
N ASP A 66 -6.56 14.75 -31.13
CA ASP A 66 -5.48 15.26 -31.95
C ASP A 66 -4.11 14.80 -31.39
N PRO A 67 -3.37 13.95 -32.12
CA PRO A 67 -2.04 13.50 -31.67
C PRO A 67 -1.01 14.62 -31.58
N GLN A 68 -1.25 15.78 -32.20
CA GLN A 68 -0.36 16.95 -32.08
C GLN A 68 -0.60 17.74 -30.78
N HIS A 69 -1.76 17.57 -30.15
CA HIS A 69 -2.16 18.27 -28.92
C HIS A 69 -2.70 17.25 -27.90
N PRO A 70 -1.82 16.38 -27.34
CA PRO A 70 -2.24 15.36 -26.38
C PRO A 70 -2.74 15.98 -25.08
N VAL A 71 -3.50 15.21 -24.31
CA VAL A 71 -3.85 15.56 -22.93
C VAL A 71 -2.57 15.71 -22.12
N THR A 72 -2.37 16.89 -21.54
CA THR A 72 -1.31 17.12 -20.55
C THR A 72 -1.64 16.36 -19.27
N ILE A 73 -0.79 15.40 -18.90
CA ILE A 73 -0.93 14.67 -17.64
C ILE A 73 -0.45 15.57 -16.50
N PRO A 74 -1.31 15.85 -15.49
CA PRO A 74 -0.92 16.71 -14.38
C PRO A 74 0.16 16.04 -13.52
N PRO A 75 1.04 16.82 -12.87
CA PRO A 75 2.02 16.27 -11.95
C PRO A 75 1.33 15.60 -10.76
N HIS A 76 1.80 14.41 -10.38
CA HIS A 76 1.23 13.62 -9.29
C HIS A 76 2.25 13.26 -8.22
N GLN A 77 1.76 13.15 -6.99
CA GLN A 77 2.51 12.57 -5.87
C GLN A 77 1.79 11.28 -5.45
N SER A 78 1.96 10.23 -6.22
CA SER A 78 1.50 8.89 -5.86
C SER A 78 2.63 7.87 -6.05
N ASP A 79 2.39 6.66 -5.56
CA ASP A 79 3.22 5.48 -5.78
C ASP A 79 2.98 4.83 -7.16
N GLN A 80 2.01 5.33 -7.93
CA GLN A 80 1.75 4.88 -9.30
C GLN A 80 2.87 5.35 -10.23
N THR A 81 3.17 4.51 -11.22
CA THR A 81 3.98 4.94 -12.36
C THR A 81 3.26 6.02 -13.16
N ASP A 82 4.02 6.81 -13.93
CA ASP A 82 3.45 7.85 -14.79
C ASP A 82 2.42 7.27 -15.79
N GLU A 83 2.65 6.05 -16.27
CA GLU A 83 1.79 5.36 -17.23
C GLU A 83 0.48 4.90 -16.58
N GLU A 84 0.55 4.27 -15.40
CA GLU A 84 -0.65 3.90 -14.63
C GLU A 84 -1.48 5.11 -14.24
N PHE A 85 -0.83 6.20 -13.81
CA PHE A 85 -1.52 7.44 -13.50
C PHE A 85 -2.19 8.05 -14.73
N ALA A 86 -1.50 8.06 -15.88
CA ALA A 86 -2.04 8.58 -17.12
C ALA A 86 -3.27 7.78 -17.57
N ASP A 87 -3.21 6.45 -17.53
CA ASP A 87 -4.34 5.57 -17.87
C ASP A 87 -5.56 5.85 -16.97
N ASP A 88 -5.34 5.93 -15.65
CA ASP A 88 -6.39 6.28 -14.70
C ASP A 88 -6.96 7.69 -14.98
N PHE A 89 -6.11 8.65 -15.35
CA PHE A 89 -6.53 10.01 -15.69
C PHE A 89 -7.36 10.04 -16.97
N TYR A 90 -7.03 9.26 -17.99
CA TYR A 90 -7.89 9.10 -19.17
C TYR A 90 -9.26 8.51 -18.83
N GLU A 91 -9.34 7.55 -17.90
CA GLU A 91 -10.62 7.02 -17.44
C GLU A 91 -11.44 8.03 -16.61
N VAL A 92 -10.78 9.01 -15.98
CA VAL A 92 -11.46 10.18 -15.38
C VAL A 92 -12.01 11.10 -16.46
N LEU A 93 -11.18 11.50 -17.44
CA LEU A 93 -11.61 12.40 -18.53
C LEU A 93 -12.79 11.83 -19.32
N LYS A 94 -12.77 10.52 -19.59
CA LYS A 94 -13.89 9.81 -20.22
C LYS A 94 -15.22 9.92 -19.48
N LYS A 95 -15.19 10.07 -18.16
CA LYS A 95 -16.38 10.20 -17.31
C LYS A 95 -16.82 11.65 -17.16
N GLU A 96 -15.87 12.59 -17.13
CA GLU A 96 -16.13 13.98 -16.74
C GLU A 96 -16.36 14.93 -17.92
N CYS A 97 -15.93 14.60 -19.15
CA CYS A 97 -15.84 15.57 -20.28
C CYS A 97 -17.00 15.61 -21.31
#